data_AF-A0A7C9D2G9-F1
#
_entry.id   AF-A0A7C9D2G9-F1
#
_cell.length_a   1.000
_cell.length_b   1.000
_cell.length_c   1.000
_cell.angle_alpha   90.00
_cell.angle_beta   90.00
_cell.angle_gamma   90.00
#
_symmetry.space_group_name_H-M   'P 1'
#
loop_
_entity.id
_entity.type
_entity.pdbx_description
1 polymer ?
#
loop_
_entity_poly.entity_id
_entity_poly.type
_entity_poly.pdbx_seq_one_letter_code
_entity_poly.pdbx_strand_id
1 'polypeptide(L)'
;AAKERIYNEYIQFVDGYTGNLMNCRSSNVFGLPVAILCSTLQSMQIDASVVDEKTVKLLLASIQTYKMSADKIIKNHCCRLLSEALVIISTAKHLYGHDQMEEVIIELKNMFISGPNSGASELQKCKPALASFMSGLGHMEMAECEESVKIYTVWQLYHMLLREKHWALIHLALSAFGYFAARTSCNQLWRFVPSDASLSFDLESGTNVAEERFMSELKVFLEKEMALPTTAVSSAEQFELIVSDGVILKQQFLNNSSPVVEEALRRETMDVGGEEPSKKKRKLPDSFSRGVKLLQNGLKVMGDGLSLWRQDHHDYDHLDDKILSQFSCLEDMINHLVCLADGG
;
A
#
# COMPACT_ATOMS: atom_id res chain seq x y z
N ALA A 1 28.73 5.30 -24.41
CA ALA A 1 29.50 5.90 -23.31
C ALA A 1 28.79 5.76 -21.96
N ALA A 2 27.82 6.62 -21.58
CA ALA A 2 27.22 6.56 -20.23
C ALA A 2 26.40 5.28 -19.96
N LYS A 3 25.51 4.89 -20.90
CA LYS A 3 24.67 3.67 -20.77
C LYS A 3 25.49 2.39 -20.65
N GLU A 4 26.50 2.26 -21.52
CA GLU A 4 27.43 1.13 -21.56
C GLU A 4 28.27 1.03 -20.27
N ARG A 5 28.69 2.18 -19.73
CA ARG A 5 29.38 2.24 -18.44
C ARG A 5 28.50 1.75 -17.29
N ILE A 6 27.25 2.22 -17.22
CA ILE A 6 26.27 1.76 -16.21
C ILE A 6 26.09 0.24 -16.27
N TYR A 7 25.94 -0.30 -17.48
CA TYR A 7 25.78 -1.74 -17.67
C TYR A 7 27.05 -2.52 -17.25
N ASN A 8 28.24 -2.05 -17.64
CA ASN A 8 29.48 -2.71 -17.28
C ASN A 8 29.72 -2.72 -15.76
N GLU A 9 29.44 -1.60 -15.08
CA GLU A 9 29.53 -1.50 -13.62
C GLU A 9 28.50 -2.42 -12.94
N TYR A 10 27.29 -2.54 -13.50
CA TYR A 10 26.27 -3.47 -13.04
C TYR A 10 26.73 -4.94 -13.17
N ILE A 11 27.18 -5.36 -14.36
CA ILE A 11 27.61 -6.74 -14.59
C ILE A 11 28.78 -7.13 -13.69
N GLN A 12 29.77 -6.24 -13.54
CA GLN A 12 30.89 -6.47 -12.63
C GLN A 12 30.42 -6.65 -11.17
N PHE A 13 29.44 -5.86 -10.73
CA PHE A 13 28.85 -6.02 -9.42
C PHE A 13 28.14 -7.37 -9.27
N VAL A 14 27.30 -7.74 -10.24
CA VAL A 14 26.55 -9.01 -10.20
C VAL A 14 27.50 -10.20 -10.16
N ASP A 15 28.48 -10.24 -11.06
CA ASP A 15 29.46 -11.33 -11.14
C ASP A 15 30.24 -11.47 -9.82
N GLY A 16 30.65 -10.35 -9.23
CA GLY A 16 31.33 -10.32 -7.93
C GLY A 16 30.44 -10.81 -6.78
N TYR A 17 29.16 -10.41 -6.76
CA TYR A 17 28.21 -10.78 -5.72
C TYR A 17 27.80 -12.25 -5.79
N THR A 18 27.51 -12.77 -6.98
CA THR A 18 27.15 -14.18 -7.18
C THR A 18 28.34 -15.12 -6.99
N GLY A 19 29.56 -14.66 -7.28
CA GLY A 19 30.78 -15.46 -7.13
C GLY A 19 31.30 -15.53 -5.70
N ASN A 20 31.10 -14.50 -4.87
CA ASN A 20 31.53 -14.46 -3.47
C ASN A 20 30.56 -13.63 -2.61
N LEU A 21 29.52 -14.29 -2.08
CA LEU A 21 28.43 -13.69 -1.27
C LEU A 21 28.87 -12.83 -0.06
N MET A 22 30.15 -12.87 0.36
CA MET A 22 30.60 -12.39 1.67
C MET A 22 31.63 -11.25 1.69
N ASN A 23 32.16 -10.79 0.55
CA ASN A 23 33.27 -9.81 0.55
C ASN A 23 32.85 -8.33 0.46
N CYS A 24 31.58 -8.01 0.33
CA CYS A 24 31.13 -6.61 0.26
C CYS A 24 30.55 -6.12 1.60
N ARG A 25 31.41 -5.99 2.63
CA ARG A 25 30.97 -5.65 4.00
C ARG A 25 31.24 -4.20 4.44
N SER A 26 31.84 -3.35 3.62
CA SER A 26 32.46 -2.11 4.14
C SER A 26 32.15 -0.81 3.39
N SER A 27 31.11 -0.76 2.56
CA SER A 27 30.82 0.45 1.78
C SER A 27 29.34 0.84 1.86
N ASN A 28 29.09 2.10 2.25
CA ASN A 28 27.76 2.75 2.14
C ASN A 28 27.23 2.82 0.69
N VAL A 29 28.03 2.40 -0.28
CA VAL A 29 27.77 2.38 -1.72
C VAL A 29 27.37 0.97 -2.21
N PHE A 30 27.17 0.03 -1.29
CA PHE A 30 26.78 -1.34 -1.65
C PHE A 30 25.44 -1.38 -2.41
N GLY A 31 25.45 -2.01 -3.59
CA GLY A 31 24.29 -2.08 -4.48
C GLY A 31 24.05 -0.84 -5.33
N LEU A 32 24.92 0.19 -5.29
CA LEU A 32 24.75 1.40 -6.11
C LEU A 32 24.63 1.09 -7.62
N PRO A 33 25.44 0.20 -8.23
CA PRO A 33 25.29 -0.11 -9.65
C PRO A 33 23.90 -0.67 -10.00
N VAL A 34 23.31 -1.47 -9.09
CA VAL A 34 21.95 -2.02 -9.26
C VAL A 34 20.91 -0.92 -9.15
N ALA A 35 21.02 -0.03 -8.16
CA ALA A 35 20.10 1.11 -7.99
C ALA A 35 20.17 2.12 -9.16
N ILE A 36 21.37 2.38 -9.69
CA ILE A 36 21.55 3.23 -10.88
C ILE A 36 20.88 2.59 -12.08
N LEU A 37 21.12 1.30 -12.34
CA LEU A 37 20.49 0.59 -13.46
C LEU A 37 18.96 0.62 -13.32
N CYS A 38 18.43 0.29 -12.14
CA CYS A 38 17.00 0.33 -11.84
C CYS A 38 16.37 1.69 -12.16
N SER A 39 16.95 2.77 -11.62
CA SER A 39 16.47 4.15 -11.87
C SER A 39 16.55 4.54 -13.35
N THR A 40 17.57 4.06 -14.06
CA THR A 40 17.78 4.36 -15.48
C THR A 40 16.78 3.61 -16.37
N LEU A 41 16.42 2.37 -16.01
CA LEU A 41 15.36 1.61 -16.67
C LEU A 41 13.98 2.23 -16.45
N GLN A 42 13.66 2.62 -15.20
CA GLN A 42 12.39 3.26 -14.87
C GLN A 42 12.18 4.62 -15.59
N SER A 43 13.27 5.37 -15.82
CA SER A 43 13.23 6.61 -16.60
C SER A 43 13.29 6.39 -18.12
N MET A 44 13.19 5.14 -18.58
CA MET A 44 13.23 4.74 -20.00
C MET A 44 14.50 5.19 -20.74
N GLN A 45 15.59 5.42 -20.02
CA GLN A 45 16.85 5.87 -20.61
C GLN A 45 17.66 4.70 -21.19
N ILE A 46 17.41 3.46 -20.79
CA ILE A 46 18.07 2.25 -21.29
C ILE A 46 17.00 1.22 -21.68
N ASP A 47 17.27 0.42 -22.71
CA ASP A 47 16.43 -0.71 -23.10
C ASP A 47 16.59 -1.87 -22.10
N ALA A 48 15.46 -2.43 -21.66
CA ALA A 48 15.45 -3.57 -20.75
C ALA A 48 16.03 -4.85 -21.40
N SER A 49 16.17 -4.91 -22.73
CA SER A 49 16.82 -6.02 -23.45
C SER A 49 18.27 -6.27 -23.02
N VAL A 50 18.92 -5.27 -22.42
CA VAL A 50 20.31 -5.34 -21.95
C VAL A 50 20.44 -6.17 -20.67
N VAL A 51 19.34 -6.37 -19.94
CA VAL A 51 19.31 -7.12 -18.69
C VAL A 51 19.30 -8.62 -19.00
N ASP A 52 20.23 -9.38 -18.42
CA ASP A 52 20.35 -10.82 -18.65
C ASP A 52 19.89 -11.68 -17.45
N GLU A 53 20.00 -12.99 -17.62
CA GLU A 53 19.68 -14.01 -16.60
C GLU A 53 20.45 -13.83 -15.28
N LYS A 54 21.57 -13.09 -15.27
CA LYS A 54 22.33 -12.86 -14.05
C LYS A 54 21.54 -12.05 -13.04
N THR A 55 20.56 -11.27 -13.49
CA THR A 55 19.62 -10.55 -12.60
C THR A 55 18.76 -11.51 -11.79
N VAL A 56 18.30 -12.61 -12.42
CA VAL A 56 17.54 -13.67 -11.74
C VAL A 56 18.42 -14.36 -10.69
N LYS A 57 19.69 -14.64 -11.05
CA LYS A 57 20.69 -15.20 -10.13
C LYS A 57 21.01 -14.25 -8.97
N LEU A 58 21.11 -12.94 -9.22
CA LEU A 58 21.29 -11.91 -8.19
C LEU A 58 20.12 -11.92 -7.20
N LEU A 59 18.88 -12.01 -7.70
CA LEU A 59 17.68 -12.06 -6.86
C LEU A 59 17.70 -13.30 -5.96
N LEU A 60 17.96 -14.49 -6.54
CA LEU A 60 18.07 -15.74 -5.77
C LEU A 60 19.18 -15.68 -4.72
N ALA A 61 20.37 -15.20 -5.10
CA ALA A 61 21.48 -15.03 -4.16
C ALA A 61 21.11 -14.07 -3.03
N SER A 62 20.42 -12.97 -3.33
CA SER A 62 19.94 -12.01 -2.31
C SER A 62 18.93 -12.63 -1.35
N ILE A 63 18.02 -13.47 -1.86
CA ILE A 63 17.06 -14.21 -1.05
C ILE A 63 17.78 -15.18 -0.11
N GLN A 64 18.73 -15.96 -0.63
CA GLN A 64 19.49 -16.93 0.15
C GLN A 64 20.36 -16.26 1.22
N THR A 65 21.09 -15.19 0.86
CA THR A 65 21.88 -14.41 1.83
C THR A 65 21.01 -13.85 2.95
N TYR A 66 19.82 -13.32 2.62
CA TYR A 66 18.89 -12.83 3.63
C TYR A 66 18.45 -13.93 4.61
N LYS A 67 18.15 -15.13 4.10
CA LYS A 67 17.73 -16.28 4.90
C LYS A 67 18.84 -16.81 5.81
N MET A 68 20.08 -16.86 5.30
CA MET A 68 21.23 -17.41 6.02
C MET A 68 21.86 -16.42 7.02
N SER A 69 21.69 -15.12 6.79
CA SER A 69 22.30 -14.09 7.64
C SER A 69 21.52 -13.86 8.94
N ALA A 70 22.23 -13.79 10.06
CA ALA A 70 21.68 -13.28 11.33
C ALA A 70 21.91 -11.76 11.50
N ASP A 71 22.78 -11.16 10.69
CA ASP A 71 23.16 -9.74 10.80
C ASP A 71 22.10 -8.84 10.16
N LYS A 72 21.56 -7.91 10.96
CA LYS A 72 20.55 -6.92 10.55
C LYS A 72 21.04 -6.00 9.42
N ILE A 73 22.32 -5.63 9.40
CA ILE A 73 22.89 -4.78 8.35
C ILE A 73 22.90 -5.53 7.02
N ILE A 74 23.34 -6.80 7.04
CA ILE A 74 23.34 -7.66 5.85
C ILE A 74 21.91 -7.88 5.36
N LYS A 75 20.96 -8.15 6.26
CA LYS A 75 19.54 -8.29 5.90
C LYS A 75 18.99 -7.02 5.23
N ASN A 76 19.29 -5.84 5.77
CA ASN A 76 18.91 -4.57 5.16
C ASN A 76 19.49 -4.39 3.75
N HIS A 77 20.77 -4.70 3.56
CA HIS A 77 21.41 -4.66 2.24
C HIS A 77 20.76 -5.65 1.26
N CYS A 78 20.44 -6.86 1.71
CA CYS A 78 19.74 -7.85 0.90
C CYS A 78 18.33 -7.38 0.52
N CYS A 79 17.57 -6.79 1.45
CA CYS A 79 16.25 -6.23 1.14
C CYS A 79 16.31 -5.12 0.09
N ARG A 80 17.32 -4.26 0.15
CA ARG A 80 17.56 -3.23 -0.87
C ARG A 80 17.85 -3.86 -2.23
N LEU A 81 18.83 -4.76 -2.30
CA LEU A 81 19.17 -5.47 -3.55
C LEU A 81 17.99 -6.24 -4.12
N LEU A 82 17.23 -6.93 -3.26
CA LEU A 82 16.02 -7.66 -3.63
C LEU A 82 14.97 -6.72 -4.23
N SER A 83 14.73 -5.56 -3.61
CA SER A 83 13.78 -4.57 -4.13
C SER A 83 14.20 -4.05 -5.51
N GLU A 84 15.46 -3.65 -5.67
CA GLU A 84 15.97 -3.16 -6.95
C GLU A 84 15.93 -4.25 -8.03
N ALA A 85 16.31 -5.48 -7.69
CA ALA A 85 16.30 -6.61 -8.63
C ALA A 85 14.87 -6.97 -9.09
N LEU A 86 13.89 -6.98 -8.17
CA LEU A 86 12.49 -7.20 -8.51
C LEU A 86 11.97 -6.14 -9.49
N VAL A 87 12.33 -4.87 -9.28
CA VAL A 87 11.96 -3.78 -10.19
C VAL A 87 12.63 -3.94 -11.55
N ILE A 88 13.94 -4.23 -11.59
CA ILE A 88 14.65 -4.46 -12.86
C ILE A 88 13.97 -5.60 -13.63
N ILE A 89 13.68 -6.73 -12.99
CA ILE A 89 13.00 -7.87 -13.63
C ILE A 89 11.61 -7.48 -14.13
N SER A 90 10.85 -6.67 -13.37
CA SER A 90 9.52 -6.20 -13.80
C SER A 90 9.55 -5.41 -15.12
N THR A 91 10.68 -4.76 -15.43
CA THR A 91 10.88 -4.06 -16.70
C THR A 91 11.40 -4.98 -17.82
N ALA A 92 12.16 -6.02 -17.47
CA ALA A 92 12.79 -6.96 -18.39
C ALA A 92 11.91 -8.20 -18.64
N LYS A 93 10.85 -8.02 -19.44
CA LYS A 93 9.80 -9.03 -19.70
C LYS A 93 10.32 -10.41 -20.14
N HIS A 94 11.42 -10.45 -20.90
CA HIS A 94 12.01 -11.70 -21.40
C HIS A 94 12.54 -12.61 -20.27
N LEU A 95 12.82 -12.07 -19.09
CA LEU A 95 13.31 -12.84 -17.95
C LEU A 95 12.24 -13.73 -17.31
N TYR A 96 10.94 -13.46 -17.54
CA TYR A 96 9.85 -14.27 -17.00
C TYR A 96 9.77 -15.66 -17.63
N GLY A 97 10.35 -15.86 -18.81
CA GLY A 97 10.46 -17.17 -19.46
C GLY A 97 11.69 -17.99 -19.02
N HIS A 98 12.51 -17.48 -18.10
CA HIS A 98 13.72 -18.17 -17.66
C HIS A 98 13.40 -19.33 -16.69
N ASP A 99 14.11 -20.45 -16.83
CA ASP A 99 13.84 -21.71 -16.08
C ASP A 99 13.83 -21.51 -14.55
N GLN A 100 14.66 -20.61 -14.03
CA GLN A 100 14.75 -20.34 -12.58
C GLN A 100 13.63 -19.43 -12.05
N MET A 101 12.74 -18.90 -12.89
CA MET A 101 11.70 -17.97 -12.45
C MET A 101 10.69 -18.64 -11.51
N GLU A 102 10.40 -19.93 -11.71
CA GLU A 102 9.54 -20.70 -10.82
C GLU A 102 10.13 -20.84 -9.41
N GLU A 103 11.43 -21.12 -9.33
CA GLU A 103 12.18 -21.17 -8.07
C GLU A 103 12.13 -19.81 -7.34
N VAL A 104 12.34 -18.71 -8.08
CA VAL A 104 12.21 -17.35 -7.54
C VAL A 104 10.86 -17.12 -6.89
N ILE A 105 9.76 -17.46 -7.57
CA ILE A 105 8.40 -17.24 -7.08
C ILE A 105 8.13 -18.03 -5.79
N ILE A 106 8.56 -19.29 -5.75
CA ILE A 106 8.46 -20.15 -4.55
C ILE A 106 9.26 -19.54 -3.39
N GLU A 107 10.49 -19.10 -3.66
CA GLU A 107 11.38 -18.53 -2.66
C GLU A 107 10.86 -17.20 -2.11
N LEU A 108 10.24 -16.36 -2.95
CA LEU A 108 9.56 -15.13 -2.54
C LEU A 108 8.35 -15.45 -1.66
N LYS A 109 7.49 -16.40 -2.03
CA LYS A 109 6.37 -16.83 -1.18
C LYS A 109 6.87 -17.33 0.18
N ASN A 110 7.92 -18.14 0.19
CA ASN A 110 8.54 -18.60 1.43
C ASN A 110 9.11 -17.45 2.25
N MET A 111 9.67 -16.41 1.62
CA MET A 111 10.19 -15.24 2.33
C MET A 111 9.09 -14.37 2.94
N PHE A 112 8.04 -14.05 2.18
CA PHE A 112 7.01 -13.08 2.57
C PHE A 112 5.84 -13.67 3.36
N ILE A 113 5.54 -14.96 3.19
CA ILE A 113 4.35 -15.59 3.78
C ILE A 113 4.75 -16.65 4.81
N SER A 114 5.50 -17.67 4.39
CA SER A 114 5.71 -18.88 5.20
C SER A 114 6.97 -18.86 6.08
N GLY A 115 7.83 -17.87 5.91
CA GLY A 115 9.14 -17.82 6.56
C GLY A 115 9.09 -17.25 7.98
N PRO A 116 10.09 -17.56 8.84
CA PRO A 116 10.16 -17.04 10.20
C PRO A 116 10.30 -15.51 10.27
N ASN A 117 10.62 -14.87 9.13
CA ASN A 117 10.79 -13.42 9.00
C ASN A 117 9.60 -12.73 8.29
N SER A 118 8.45 -13.40 8.11
CA SER A 118 7.30 -12.89 7.33
C SER A 118 6.66 -11.61 7.88
N GLY A 119 7.05 -11.16 9.08
CA GLY A 119 6.66 -9.89 9.69
C GLY A 119 7.79 -8.87 9.90
N ALA A 120 9.01 -9.14 9.42
CA ALA A 120 10.14 -8.22 9.62
C ALA A 120 9.90 -6.88 8.89
N SER A 121 10.06 -5.75 9.59
CA SER A 121 9.74 -4.42 9.04
C SER A 121 10.61 -4.05 7.83
N GLU A 122 11.81 -4.62 7.73
CA GLU A 122 12.70 -4.48 6.57
C GLU A 122 12.11 -5.14 5.31
N LEU A 123 11.45 -6.30 5.47
CA LEU A 123 10.88 -7.04 4.35
C LEU A 123 9.59 -6.39 3.85
N GLN A 124 8.84 -5.72 4.72
CA GLN A 124 7.65 -4.95 4.36
C GLN A 124 7.96 -3.87 3.31
N LYS A 125 9.14 -3.26 3.39
CA LYS A 125 9.60 -2.23 2.43
C LYS A 125 9.81 -2.76 1.02
N CYS A 126 9.94 -4.07 0.85
CA CYS A 126 10.10 -4.71 -0.45
C CYS A 126 8.76 -4.98 -1.16
N LYS A 127 7.61 -4.84 -0.48
CA LYS A 127 6.28 -5.13 -1.04
C LYS A 127 5.91 -4.31 -2.29
N PRO A 128 6.25 -3.01 -2.40
CA PRO A 128 6.03 -2.27 -3.65
C PRO A 128 6.77 -2.88 -4.85
N ALA A 129 8.04 -3.26 -4.65
CA ALA A 129 8.85 -3.90 -5.67
C ALA A 129 8.30 -5.29 -6.04
N LEU A 130 7.85 -6.05 -5.04
CA LEU A 130 7.19 -7.33 -5.24
C LEU A 130 5.91 -7.17 -6.07
N ALA A 131 5.05 -6.20 -5.77
CA ALA A 131 3.84 -5.95 -6.56
C ALA A 131 4.18 -5.61 -8.03
N SER A 132 5.22 -4.80 -8.26
CA SER A 132 5.70 -4.51 -9.61
C SER A 132 6.17 -5.78 -10.33
N PHE A 133 6.96 -6.62 -9.66
CA PHE A 133 7.37 -7.92 -10.20
C PHE A 133 6.19 -8.86 -10.48
N MET A 134 5.19 -8.91 -9.60
CA MET A 134 4.01 -9.77 -9.76
C MET A 134 3.24 -9.43 -11.04
N SER A 135 3.17 -8.15 -11.41
CA SER A 135 2.51 -7.71 -12.66
C SER A 135 3.09 -8.40 -13.90
N GLY A 136 4.40 -8.62 -13.94
CA GLY A 136 5.08 -9.21 -15.09
C GLY A 136 4.86 -10.72 -15.24
N LEU A 137 4.27 -11.40 -14.25
CA LEU A 137 3.98 -12.84 -14.32
C LEU A 137 3.00 -13.21 -15.44
N GLY A 138 2.28 -12.23 -16.01
CA GLY A 138 1.45 -12.45 -17.20
C GLY A 138 2.26 -12.78 -18.45
N HIS A 139 3.59 -12.58 -18.43
CA HIS A 139 4.51 -12.99 -19.51
C HIS A 139 5.10 -14.38 -19.29
N MET A 140 4.73 -15.06 -18.20
CA MET A 140 5.20 -16.40 -17.89
C MET A 140 4.15 -17.44 -18.30
N GLU A 141 4.59 -18.51 -18.97
CA GLU A 141 3.70 -19.64 -19.23
C GLU A 141 3.39 -20.39 -17.93
N MET A 142 2.10 -20.50 -17.62
CA MET A 142 1.60 -21.31 -16.52
C MET A 142 0.88 -22.54 -17.10
N ALA A 143 1.26 -23.74 -16.69
CA ALA A 143 0.59 -24.95 -17.14
C ALA A 143 -0.84 -24.98 -16.60
N GLU A 144 -1.83 -25.32 -17.43
CA GLU A 144 -3.25 -25.38 -17.05
C GLU A 144 -3.60 -26.64 -16.24
N CYS A 145 -2.74 -27.09 -15.33
CA CYS A 145 -2.98 -28.27 -14.50
C CYS A 145 -3.54 -27.87 -13.12
N GLU A 146 -4.55 -28.60 -12.62
CA GLU A 146 -5.21 -28.35 -11.33
C GLU A 146 -4.27 -28.37 -10.13
N GLU A 147 -3.15 -29.08 -10.21
CA GLU A 147 -2.18 -29.22 -9.13
C GLU A 147 -0.90 -28.38 -9.33
N SER A 148 -0.94 -27.32 -10.15
CA SER A 148 0.27 -26.54 -10.38
C SER A 148 0.66 -25.72 -9.13
N VAL A 149 1.75 -26.15 -8.48
CA VAL A 149 2.37 -25.46 -7.33
C VAL A 149 2.65 -23.99 -7.66
N LYS A 150 2.98 -23.70 -8.91
CA LYS A 150 3.20 -22.35 -9.46
C LYS A 150 1.98 -21.45 -9.32
N ILE A 151 0.82 -21.83 -9.86
CA ILE A 151 -0.41 -21.00 -9.80
C ILE A 151 -0.80 -20.76 -8.36
N TYR A 152 -0.76 -21.80 -7.53
CA TYR A 152 -1.06 -21.69 -6.11
C TYR A 152 -0.11 -20.71 -5.39
N THR A 153 1.18 -20.71 -5.74
CA THR A 153 2.16 -19.79 -5.17
C THR A 153 1.92 -18.34 -5.59
N VAL A 154 1.63 -18.11 -6.88
CA VAL A 154 1.27 -16.78 -7.41
C VAL A 154 0.01 -16.25 -6.73
N TRP A 155 -0.98 -17.13 -6.58
CA TRP A 155 -2.24 -16.83 -5.92
C TRP A 155 -2.03 -16.37 -4.47
N GLN A 156 -1.26 -17.13 -3.68
CA GLN A 156 -0.93 -16.75 -2.31
C GLN A 156 -0.21 -15.40 -2.21
N LEU A 157 0.70 -15.10 -3.13
CA LEU A 157 1.41 -13.82 -3.18
C LEU A 157 0.48 -12.65 -3.48
N TYR A 158 -0.43 -12.79 -4.46
CA TYR A 158 -1.43 -11.74 -4.73
C TYR A 158 -2.36 -11.51 -3.55
N HIS A 159 -2.87 -12.57 -2.93
CA HIS A 159 -3.67 -12.47 -1.72
C HIS A 159 -2.95 -11.72 -0.60
N MET A 160 -1.68 -12.03 -0.37
CA MET A 160 -0.89 -11.33 0.64
C MET A 160 -0.80 -9.82 0.34
N LEU A 161 -0.56 -9.44 -0.92
CA LEU A 161 -0.48 -8.04 -1.33
C LEU A 161 -1.84 -7.31 -1.27
N LEU A 162 -2.93 -7.99 -1.61
CA LEU A 162 -4.28 -7.42 -1.60
C LEU A 162 -4.84 -7.25 -0.18
N ARG A 163 -4.34 -8.02 0.78
CA ARG A 163 -4.66 -7.91 2.22
C ARG A 163 -3.85 -6.85 2.97
N GLU A 164 -3.03 -6.07 2.26
CA GLU A 164 -2.35 -4.92 2.86
C GLU A 164 -3.34 -3.87 3.33
N LYS A 165 -2.96 -3.08 4.33
CA LYS A 165 -3.77 -1.95 4.82
C LYS A 165 -3.36 -0.62 4.21
N HIS A 166 -2.12 -0.52 3.72
CA HIS A 166 -1.62 0.71 3.12
C HIS A 166 -2.30 0.92 1.75
N TRP A 167 -3.12 1.96 1.63
CA TRP A 167 -3.89 2.25 0.42
C TRP A 167 -3.02 2.22 -0.86
N ALA A 168 -1.85 2.86 -0.85
CA ALA A 168 -0.95 2.85 -2.01
C ALA A 168 -0.45 1.45 -2.39
N LEU A 169 -0.18 0.58 -1.40
CA LEU A 169 0.19 -0.82 -1.67
C LEU A 169 -0.97 -1.60 -2.26
N ILE A 170 -2.19 -1.42 -1.72
CA ILE A 170 -3.39 -2.07 -2.26
C ILE A 170 -3.63 -1.63 -3.71
N HIS A 171 -3.54 -0.33 -4.00
CA HIS A 171 -3.68 0.18 -5.37
C HIS A 171 -2.61 -0.35 -6.31
N LEU A 172 -1.36 -0.47 -5.84
CA LEU A 172 -0.28 -1.04 -6.63
C LEU A 172 -0.50 -2.55 -6.87
N ALA A 173 -0.97 -3.28 -5.86
CA ALA A 173 -1.32 -4.70 -5.96
C ALA A 173 -2.49 -4.93 -6.92
N LEU A 174 -3.54 -4.11 -6.84
CA LEU A 174 -4.68 -4.13 -7.77
C LEU A 174 -4.24 -3.82 -9.20
N SER A 175 -3.38 -2.81 -9.39
CA SER A 175 -2.85 -2.45 -10.70
C SER A 175 -2.00 -3.58 -11.29
N ALA A 176 -1.15 -4.20 -10.45
CA ALA A 176 -0.34 -5.34 -10.83
C ALA A 176 -1.20 -6.55 -11.22
N PHE A 177 -2.20 -6.88 -10.40
CA PHE A 177 -3.14 -7.95 -10.67
C PHE A 177 -3.94 -7.70 -11.94
N GLY A 178 -4.41 -6.47 -12.18
CA GLY A 178 -5.10 -6.10 -13.42
C GLY A 178 -4.21 -6.25 -14.66
N TYR A 179 -2.94 -5.86 -14.58
CA TYR A 179 -1.99 -6.03 -15.68
C TYR A 179 -1.69 -7.50 -15.96
N PHE A 180 -1.58 -8.33 -14.91
CA PHE A 180 -1.47 -9.78 -15.00
C PHE A 180 -2.72 -10.39 -15.65
N ALA A 181 -3.91 -10.06 -15.12
CA ALA A 181 -5.19 -10.57 -15.61
C ALA A 181 -5.43 -10.26 -17.09
N ALA A 182 -5.07 -9.07 -17.55
CA ALA A 182 -5.18 -8.71 -18.97
C ALA A 182 -4.35 -9.59 -19.93
N ARG A 183 -3.43 -10.42 -19.42
CA ARG A 183 -2.51 -11.27 -20.19
C ARG A 183 -2.63 -12.75 -19.86
N THR A 184 -3.53 -13.11 -18.96
CA THR A 184 -3.74 -14.47 -18.49
C THR A 184 -5.10 -14.96 -18.98
N SER A 185 -5.18 -16.21 -19.42
CA SER A 185 -6.45 -16.75 -19.94
C SER A 185 -7.52 -16.79 -18.84
N CYS A 186 -8.80 -16.66 -19.20
CA CYS A 186 -9.90 -16.77 -18.23
C CYS A 186 -9.84 -18.09 -17.43
N ASN A 187 -9.49 -19.20 -18.08
CA ASN A 187 -9.32 -20.52 -17.45
C ASN A 187 -8.25 -20.51 -16.34
N GLN A 188 -7.20 -19.72 -16.50
CA GLN A 188 -6.16 -19.55 -15.49
C GLN A 188 -6.61 -18.57 -14.40
N LEU A 189 -7.29 -17.48 -14.77
CA LEU A 189 -7.77 -16.48 -13.81
C LEU A 189 -8.85 -16.99 -12.87
N TRP A 190 -9.71 -17.92 -13.31
CA TRP A 190 -10.70 -18.56 -12.45
C TRP A 190 -10.10 -19.21 -11.21
N ARG A 191 -8.84 -19.64 -11.26
CA ARG A 191 -8.12 -20.25 -10.13
C ARG A 191 -7.73 -19.24 -9.04
N PHE A 192 -7.81 -17.94 -9.34
CA PHE A 192 -7.51 -16.87 -8.40
C PHE A 192 -8.73 -16.37 -7.63
N VAL A 193 -9.92 -16.86 -7.98
CA VAL A 193 -11.20 -16.55 -7.31
C VAL A 193 -11.58 -17.76 -6.45
N PRO A 194 -12.05 -17.59 -5.20
CA PRO A 194 -12.37 -18.70 -4.31
C PRO A 194 -13.44 -19.63 -4.89
N SER A 195 -13.43 -20.89 -4.44
CA SER A 195 -14.30 -21.95 -4.95
C SER A 195 -15.79 -21.73 -4.67
N ASP A 196 -16.18 -20.81 -3.78
CA ASP A 196 -17.58 -20.38 -3.65
C ASP A 196 -18.06 -19.53 -4.85
N ALA A 197 -17.16 -18.88 -5.58
CA ALA A 197 -17.43 -18.21 -6.85
C ALA A 197 -17.45 -19.18 -8.06
N SER A 198 -17.03 -20.45 -7.86
CA SER A 198 -16.85 -21.44 -8.94
C SER A 198 -18.13 -22.14 -9.41
N LEU A 199 -19.29 -21.87 -8.79
CA LEU A 199 -20.58 -22.49 -9.15
C LEU A 199 -21.35 -21.74 -10.26
N SER A 200 -20.66 -21.17 -11.26
CA SER A 200 -21.30 -20.39 -12.33
C SER A 200 -21.28 -21.05 -13.71
N PHE A 201 -20.96 -22.34 -13.82
CA PHE A 201 -21.21 -23.11 -15.04
C PHE A 201 -22.69 -23.52 -15.08
N ASP A 202 -23.51 -22.73 -15.78
CA ASP A 202 -24.88 -23.11 -16.10
C ASP A 202 -24.88 -24.13 -17.25
N LEU A 203 -25.05 -25.40 -16.90
CA LEU A 203 -25.15 -26.52 -17.85
C LEU A 203 -26.37 -26.40 -18.78
N GLU A 204 -27.36 -25.57 -18.45
CA GLU A 204 -28.61 -25.46 -19.22
C GLU A 204 -28.55 -24.44 -20.37
N SER A 205 -27.81 -23.31 -20.24
CA SER A 205 -27.85 -22.23 -21.24
C SER A 205 -26.76 -22.28 -22.32
N GLY A 206 -25.68 -23.03 -22.11
CA GLY A 206 -24.65 -23.29 -23.14
C GLY A 206 -24.06 -22.04 -23.82
N THR A 207 -24.16 -20.85 -23.21
CA THR A 207 -23.74 -19.57 -23.79
C THR A 207 -22.68 -18.88 -22.94
N ASN A 208 -21.71 -18.26 -23.61
CA ASN A 208 -20.49 -17.72 -23.04
C ASN A 208 -20.74 -16.35 -22.36
N VAL A 209 -21.52 -16.34 -21.27
CA VAL A 209 -21.77 -15.17 -20.39
C VAL A 209 -20.67 -15.05 -19.31
N ALA A 210 -19.52 -15.69 -19.54
CA ALA A 210 -18.53 -15.99 -18.52
C ALA A 210 -17.74 -14.77 -18.04
N GLU A 211 -17.49 -13.78 -18.92
CA GLU A 211 -16.58 -12.67 -18.63
C GLU A 211 -17.19 -11.61 -17.70
N GLU A 212 -18.39 -11.09 -18.01
CA GLU A 212 -19.05 -10.10 -17.14
C GLU A 212 -19.35 -10.68 -15.75
N ARG A 213 -19.74 -11.96 -15.70
CA ARG A 213 -19.99 -12.67 -14.45
C ARG A 213 -18.70 -12.90 -13.67
N PHE A 214 -17.61 -13.30 -14.33
CA PHE A 214 -16.28 -13.39 -13.74
C PHE A 214 -15.84 -12.05 -13.13
N MET A 215 -15.98 -10.95 -13.87
CA MET A 215 -15.62 -9.62 -13.38
C MET A 215 -16.45 -9.21 -12.16
N SER A 216 -17.73 -9.61 -12.10
CA SER A 216 -18.59 -9.35 -10.93
C SER A 216 -18.16 -10.15 -9.69
N GLU A 217 -17.83 -11.44 -9.84
CA GLU A 217 -17.36 -12.29 -8.74
C GLU A 217 -15.95 -11.90 -8.28
N LEU A 218 -15.08 -11.57 -9.22
CA LEU A 218 -13.74 -11.04 -8.94
C LEU A 218 -13.84 -9.74 -8.14
N LYS A 219 -14.77 -8.84 -8.49
CA LYS A 219 -15.02 -7.61 -7.73
C LYS A 219 -15.46 -7.93 -6.30
N VAL A 220 -16.46 -8.80 -6.14
CA VAL A 220 -16.96 -9.23 -4.80
C VAL A 220 -15.83 -9.85 -3.98
N PHE A 221 -14.98 -10.67 -4.60
CA PHE A 221 -13.83 -11.27 -3.97
C PHE A 221 -12.80 -10.22 -3.51
N LEU A 222 -12.44 -9.26 -4.36
CA LEU A 222 -11.52 -8.17 -3.99
C LEU A 222 -12.08 -7.33 -2.84
N GLU A 223 -13.39 -7.06 -2.84
CA GLU A 223 -14.08 -6.39 -1.74
C GLU A 223 -14.02 -7.20 -0.43
N LYS A 224 -14.25 -8.53 -0.49
CA LYS A 224 -14.13 -9.44 0.65
C LYS A 224 -12.70 -9.50 1.19
N GLU A 225 -11.70 -9.57 0.32
CA GLU A 225 -10.28 -9.61 0.73
C GLU A 225 -9.83 -8.33 1.42
N MET A 226 -10.30 -7.16 0.96
CA MET A 226 -10.07 -5.88 1.64
C MET A 226 -10.78 -5.78 2.99
N ALA A 227 -11.93 -6.46 3.15
CA ALA A 227 -12.72 -6.44 4.38
C ALA A 227 -12.19 -7.40 5.47
N LEU A 228 -11.36 -8.38 5.11
CA LEU A 228 -10.79 -9.33 6.06
C LEU A 228 -9.69 -8.68 6.90
N PRO A 229 -9.78 -8.69 8.24
CA PRO A 229 -8.71 -8.17 9.08
C PRO A 229 -7.45 -9.02 8.92
N THR A 230 -6.36 -8.40 8.47
CA THR A 230 -5.04 -9.05 8.45
C THR A 230 -4.66 -9.46 9.88
N THR A 231 -4.42 -10.76 10.10
CA THR A 231 -3.96 -11.33 11.39
C THR A 231 -2.55 -10.88 11.77
N ALA A 232 -1.84 -10.21 10.86
CA ALA A 232 -0.57 -9.56 11.15
C ALA A 232 -0.83 -8.35 12.06
N VAL A 233 -0.24 -8.39 13.25
CA VAL A 233 -0.17 -7.24 14.17
C VAL A 233 0.28 -6.02 13.36
N SER A 234 -0.63 -5.08 13.18
CA SER A 234 -0.34 -3.76 12.61
C SER A 234 0.72 -3.13 13.51
N SER A 235 1.99 -3.15 13.10
CA SER A 235 3.03 -2.48 13.87
C SER A 235 2.80 -0.97 13.78
N ALA A 236 3.10 -0.25 14.86
CA ALA A 236 3.05 1.22 14.86
C ALA A 236 3.87 1.80 13.69
N GLU A 237 4.94 1.12 13.29
CA GLU A 237 5.80 1.47 12.15
C GLU A 237 5.06 1.46 10.80
N GLN A 238 4.12 0.53 10.56
CA GLN A 238 3.32 0.53 9.32
C GLN A 238 2.38 1.74 9.26
N PHE A 239 1.83 2.14 10.40
CA PHE A 239 0.96 3.30 10.50
C PHE A 239 1.75 4.60 10.31
N GLU A 240 2.95 4.71 10.89
CA GLU A 240 3.83 5.85 10.69
C GLU A 240 4.26 6.01 9.22
N LEU A 241 4.53 4.90 8.51
CA LEU A 241 4.82 4.92 7.07
C LEU A 241 3.64 5.44 6.24
N ILE A 242 2.41 5.00 6.55
CA ILE A 242 1.20 5.50 5.86
C ILE A 242 1.04 7.01 6.06
N VAL A 243 1.25 7.48 7.29
CA VAL A 243 1.15 8.90 7.64
C VAL A 243 2.26 9.72 6.96
N SER A 244 3.51 9.24 6.94
CA SER A 244 4.61 9.96 6.28
C SER A 244 4.38 10.08 4.78
N ASP A 245 3.96 9.00 4.13
CA ASP A 245 3.73 8.98 2.68
C ASP A 245 2.53 9.85 2.29
N GLY A 246 1.47 9.86 3.11
CA GLY A 246 0.33 10.77 2.94
C GLY A 246 0.72 12.25 3.01
N VAL A 247 1.66 12.62 3.90
CA VAL A 247 2.20 13.98 3.99
C VAL A 247 3.01 14.35 2.75
N ILE A 248 3.88 13.44 2.28
CA ILE A 248 4.70 13.66 1.09
C ILE A 248 3.82 13.84 -0.15
N LEU A 249 2.81 12.98 -0.33
CA LEU A 249 1.88 13.08 -1.47
C LEU A 249 1.06 14.36 -1.43
N LYS A 250 0.58 14.77 -0.24
CA LYS A 250 -0.09 16.06 -0.06
C LYS A 250 0.82 17.20 -0.49
N GLN A 251 2.10 17.16 -0.11
CA GLN A 251 3.06 18.21 -0.44
C GLN A 251 3.43 18.21 -1.93
N GLN A 252 3.58 17.04 -2.55
CA GLN A 252 3.81 16.93 -3.99
C GLN A 252 2.60 17.38 -4.81
N PHE A 253 1.38 17.05 -4.38
CA PHE A 253 0.15 17.53 -5.02
C PHE A 253 0.02 19.05 -4.93
N LEU A 254 0.33 19.64 -3.76
CA LEU A 254 0.33 21.10 -3.57
C LEU A 254 1.42 21.79 -4.40
N ASN A 255 2.58 21.15 -4.58
CA ASN A 255 3.69 21.71 -5.36
C ASN A 255 3.49 21.56 -6.88
N ASN A 256 2.77 20.53 -7.32
CA ASN A 256 2.58 20.20 -8.75
C ASN A 256 1.21 20.59 -9.30
N SER A 257 0.32 21.19 -8.49
CA SER A 257 -0.97 21.68 -8.96
C SER A 257 -0.82 23.06 -9.62
N SER A 258 -1.31 23.17 -10.86
CA SER A 258 -1.54 24.45 -11.54
C SER A 258 -2.67 25.22 -10.82
N PRO A 259 -2.68 26.57 -10.87
CA PRO A 259 -3.76 27.39 -10.29
C PRO A 259 -5.17 27.03 -10.79
N VAL A 260 -5.28 26.27 -11.90
CA VAL A 260 -6.55 25.77 -12.46
C VAL A 260 -7.20 24.68 -11.58
N VAL A 261 -6.41 23.88 -10.84
CA VAL A 261 -6.95 22.83 -9.96
C VAL A 261 -7.47 23.44 -8.64
N GLU A 262 -6.84 24.52 -8.19
CA GLU A 262 -7.28 25.27 -7.00
C GLU A 262 -8.64 25.96 -7.24
N GLU A 263 -8.91 26.34 -8.48
CA GLU A 263 -10.20 26.89 -8.92
C GLU A 263 -11.29 25.81 -9.06
N ALA A 264 -10.93 24.59 -9.49
CA ALA A 264 -11.85 23.44 -9.53
C ALA A 264 -12.24 22.99 -8.11
N LEU A 265 -11.28 22.95 -7.18
CA LEU A 265 -11.54 22.64 -5.77
C LEU A 265 -12.41 23.72 -5.08
N ARG A 266 -12.29 24.98 -5.52
CA ARG A 266 -13.18 26.07 -5.08
C ARG A 266 -14.56 26.05 -5.74
N ARG A 267 -14.71 25.52 -6.96
CA ARG A 267 -16.01 25.45 -7.67
C ARG A 267 -16.91 24.30 -7.21
N GLU A 268 -16.37 23.25 -6.60
CA GLU A 268 -17.19 22.17 -6.04
C GLU A 268 -17.89 22.52 -4.71
N THR A 269 -17.65 23.71 -4.16
CA THR A 269 -18.50 24.27 -3.10
C THR A 269 -19.59 25.14 -3.73
N MET A 270 -20.68 24.48 -4.14
CA MET A 270 -22.03 25.03 -4.41
C MET A 270 -22.06 26.40 -5.11
N ASP A 271 -22.23 26.37 -6.44
CA ASP A 271 -22.79 27.49 -7.19
C ASP A 271 -24.23 27.77 -6.71
N VAL A 272 -24.37 28.78 -5.86
CA VAL A 272 -25.61 29.53 -5.70
C VAL A 272 -25.25 31.01 -5.85
N GLY A 273 -25.32 31.46 -7.10
CA GLY A 273 -25.66 32.81 -7.56
C GLY A 273 -25.29 34.03 -6.69
N GLY A 274 -24.46 34.90 -7.25
CA GLY A 274 -24.56 36.35 -7.05
C GLY A 274 -23.32 37.07 -6.52
N GLU A 275 -22.66 37.76 -7.47
CA GLU A 275 -21.89 39.02 -7.32
C GLU A 275 -20.49 39.03 -6.64
N GLU A 276 -19.64 39.91 -7.19
CA GLU A 276 -18.18 40.04 -7.05
C GLU A 276 -17.65 40.19 -5.61
N PRO A 277 -16.39 39.80 -5.33
CA PRO A 277 -15.85 39.83 -3.98
C PRO A 277 -15.30 41.23 -3.63
N SER A 278 -16.08 42.01 -2.89
CA SER A 278 -15.54 43.14 -2.13
C SER A 278 -14.82 42.64 -0.86
N LYS A 279 -13.60 43.15 -0.65
CA LYS A 279 -12.72 42.83 0.50
C LYS A 279 -13.39 43.22 1.82
N LYS A 280 -14.01 42.28 2.52
CA LYS A 280 -14.40 42.42 3.93
C LYS A 280 -14.06 41.13 4.70
N LYS A 281 -13.38 41.28 5.84
CA LYS A 281 -13.13 40.20 6.81
C LYS A 281 -14.48 39.54 7.12
N ARG A 282 -14.62 38.25 6.81
CA ARG A 282 -15.86 37.49 7.04
C ARG A 282 -16.01 37.28 8.54
N LYS A 283 -17.03 37.89 9.16
CA LYS A 283 -17.57 37.43 10.44
C LYS A 283 -18.10 36.01 10.25
N LEU A 284 -17.94 35.14 11.25
CA LEU A 284 -18.51 33.79 11.20
C LEU A 284 -20.03 33.87 10.95
N PRO A 285 -20.62 32.89 10.23
CA PRO A 285 -22.06 32.89 9.94
C PRO A 285 -22.87 32.98 11.24
N ASP A 286 -23.89 33.83 11.27
CA ASP A 286 -24.75 34.02 12.46
C ASP A 286 -25.36 32.69 12.95
N SER A 287 -25.62 31.75 12.04
CA SER A 287 -26.07 30.39 12.35
C SER A 287 -25.06 29.57 13.17
N PHE A 288 -23.76 29.76 12.95
CA PHE A 288 -22.70 29.12 13.71
C PHE A 288 -22.64 29.67 15.15
N SER A 289 -22.67 30.99 15.30
CA SER A 289 -22.74 31.63 16.64
C SER A 289 -23.97 31.18 17.43
N ARG A 290 -25.12 31.03 16.75
CA ARG A 290 -26.35 30.52 17.34
C ARG A 290 -26.22 29.06 17.79
N GLY A 291 -25.56 28.23 16.99
CA GLY A 291 -25.26 26.84 17.32
C GLY A 291 -24.37 26.71 18.56
N VAL A 292 -23.31 27.51 18.66
CA VAL A 292 -22.43 27.54 19.83
C VAL A 292 -23.19 27.99 21.09
N LYS A 293 -24.08 28.99 20.97
CA LYS A 293 -24.90 29.44 22.10
C LYS A 293 -25.90 28.38 22.57
N LEU A 294 -26.45 27.57 21.67
CA LEU A 294 -27.32 26.43 22.03
C LEU A 294 -26.53 25.34 22.76
N LEU A 295 -25.30 25.04 22.31
CA LEU A 295 -24.41 24.09 22.98
C LEU A 295 -24.04 24.58 24.39
N GLN A 296 -23.72 25.87 24.55
CA GLN A 296 -23.40 26.47 25.84
C GLN A 296 -24.59 26.41 26.82
N ASN A 297 -25.81 26.69 26.32
CA ASN A 297 -27.02 26.57 27.14
C ASN A 297 -27.33 25.11 27.50
N GLY A 298 -27.17 24.17 26.56
CA GLY A 298 -27.37 22.74 26.81
C GLY A 298 -26.37 22.20 27.84
N LEU A 299 -25.10 22.61 27.74
CA LEU A 299 -24.07 22.26 28.71
C LEU A 299 -24.42 22.78 30.10
N LYS A 300 -24.87 24.02 30.21
CA LYS A 300 -25.29 24.59 31.50
C LYS A 300 -26.43 23.79 32.14
N VAL A 301 -27.46 23.43 31.37
CA VAL A 301 -28.59 22.62 31.86
C VAL A 301 -28.13 21.23 32.34
N MET A 302 -27.18 20.60 31.61
CA MET A 302 -26.61 19.33 32.04
C MET A 302 -25.77 19.47 33.32
N GLY A 303 -25.00 20.55 33.45
CA GLY A 303 -24.20 20.85 34.65
C GLY A 303 -25.06 21.11 35.89
N ASP A 304 -26.15 21.87 35.72
CA ASP A 304 -27.13 22.10 36.78
C ASP A 304 -27.82 20.78 37.19
N GLY A 305 -28.17 19.93 36.21
CA GLY A 305 -28.71 18.59 36.45
C GLY A 305 -27.75 17.66 37.19
N LEU A 306 -26.45 17.67 36.84
CA LEU A 306 -25.41 16.92 37.54
C LEU A 306 -25.21 17.43 38.97
N SER A 307 -25.36 18.74 39.19
CA SER A 307 -25.24 19.37 40.52
C SER A 307 -26.43 19.02 41.42
N LEU A 308 -27.64 19.00 40.87
CA LEU A 308 -28.86 18.52 41.54
C LEU A 308 -28.77 17.03 41.85
N TRP A 309 -28.28 16.22 40.91
CA TRP A 309 -28.12 14.77 41.09
C TRP A 309 -27.11 14.45 42.20
N ARG A 310 -26.07 15.28 42.35
CA ARG A 310 -25.10 15.19 43.45
C ARG A 310 -25.70 15.57 44.81
N GLN A 311 -26.69 16.47 44.85
CA GLN A 311 -27.31 16.92 46.10
C GLN A 311 -28.39 15.96 46.62
N ASP A 312 -29.07 15.25 45.73
CA ASP A 312 -30.24 14.43 46.07
C ASP A 312 -29.87 13.00 46.54
N HIS A 313 -28.62 12.56 46.31
CA HIS A 313 -28.16 11.18 46.59
C HIS A 313 -26.89 11.18 47.44
N HIS A 314 -27.05 11.30 48.76
CA HIS A 314 -25.94 11.37 49.73
C HIS A 314 -25.19 10.04 49.98
N ASP A 315 -25.57 8.93 49.34
CA ASP A 315 -25.06 7.56 49.65
C ASP A 315 -24.28 6.88 48.50
N TYR A 316 -23.94 7.60 47.43
CA TYR A 316 -23.03 7.10 46.40
C TYR A 316 -21.87 8.09 46.21
N ASP A 317 -20.83 7.94 47.02
CA ASP A 317 -19.54 8.66 46.93
C ASP A 317 -18.73 8.37 45.65
N HIS A 318 -19.33 7.68 44.67
CA HIS A 318 -18.77 7.39 43.36
C HIS A 318 -19.69 7.88 42.25
N LEU A 319 -19.88 9.21 42.16
CA LEU A 319 -20.06 9.77 40.82
C LEU A 319 -18.73 9.56 40.11
N ASP A 320 -18.70 8.68 39.10
CA ASP A 320 -17.47 8.30 38.39
C ASP A 320 -16.67 9.57 38.04
N ASP A 321 -15.48 9.73 38.61
CA ASP A 321 -14.55 10.83 38.30
C ASP A 321 -14.31 10.95 36.79
N LYS A 322 -14.52 9.84 36.07
CA LYS A 322 -14.54 9.73 34.62
C LYS A 322 -15.66 10.56 33.97
N ILE A 323 -16.87 10.57 34.52
CA ILE A 323 -17.99 11.36 33.99
C ILE A 323 -17.72 12.85 34.22
N LEU A 324 -17.21 13.22 35.39
CA LEU A 324 -16.87 14.61 35.69
C LEU A 324 -15.70 15.14 34.84
N SER A 325 -14.66 14.32 34.64
CA SER A 325 -13.54 14.68 33.76
C SER A 325 -13.97 14.78 32.30
N GLN A 326 -14.86 13.90 31.82
CA GLN A 326 -15.44 14.01 30.49
C GLN A 326 -16.30 15.26 30.33
N PHE A 327 -17.08 15.61 31.36
CA PHE A 327 -17.90 16.82 31.35
C PHE A 327 -17.04 18.09 31.34
N SER A 328 -15.99 18.14 32.14
CA SER A 328 -15.01 19.24 32.14
C SER A 328 -14.31 19.39 30.79
N CYS A 329 -13.94 18.28 30.13
CA CYS A 329 -13.33 18.32 28.80
C CYS A 329 -14.30 18.87 27.74
N LEU A 330 -15.58 18.51 27.84
CA LEU A 330 -16.63 19.03 26.96
C LEU A 330 -16.84 20.54 27.17
N GLU A 331 -16.76 21.01 28.41
CA GLU A 331 -16.83 22.44 28.77
C GLU A 331 -15.68 23.24 28.15
N ASP A 332 -14.45 22.74 28.26
CA ASP A 332 -13.26 23.38 27.66
C ASP A 332 -13.38 23.48 26.13
N MET A 333 -13.87 22.41 25.48
CA MET A 333 -14.08 22.40 24.03
C MET A 333 -15.15 23.41 23.59
N ILE A 334 -16.25 23.53 24.33
CA ILE A 334 -17.32 24.49 24.02
C ILE A 334 -16.84 25.93 24.26
N ASN A 335 -16.07 26.18 25.32
CA ASN A 335 -15.48 27.50 25.58
C ASN A 335 -14.50 27.92 24.48
N HIS A 336 -13.73 26.98 23.92
CA HIS A 336 -12.88 27.27 22.76
C HIS A 336 -13.71 27.64 21.53
N LEU A 337 -14.86 26.99 21.31
CA LEU A 337 -15.79 27.34 20.22
C LEU A 337 -16.45 28.71 20.43
N VAL A 338 -16.74 29.11 21.68
CA VAL A 338 -17.23 30.45 22.03
C VAL A 338 -16.18 31.51 21.73
N CYS A 339 -14.92 31.29 22.12
CA CYS A 339 -13.82 32.21 21.79
C CYS A 339 -13.64 32.39 20.27
N LEU A 340 -13.84 31.33 19.50
CA LEU A 340 -13.81 31.39 18.04
C LEU A 340 -15.03 32.12 17.46
N ALA A 341 -16.21 31.98 18.07
CA ALA A 341 -17.43 32.65 17.64
C ALA A 341 -17.48 34.15 18.01
N ASP A 342 -16.89 34.54 19.15
CA ASP A 342 -16.84 35.92 19.64
C ASP A 342 -15.59 36.69 19.16
N GLY A 343 -14.56 35.99 18.68
CA GLY A 343 -13.29 36.55 18.20
C GLY A 343 -13.27 37.04 16.73
N GLY A 344 -14.44 37.30 16.14
CA GLY A 344 -14.63 37.67 14.72
C GLY A 344 -14.90 39.15 14.43
#